data_AF-A0A4U9UBT9-F1
#
_entry.id   AF-A0A4U9UBT9-F1
#
_cell.length_a   1.000
_cell.length_b   1.000
_cell.length_c   1.000
_cell.angle_alpha   90.00
_cell.angle_beta   90.00
_cell.angle_gamma   90.00
#
_symmetry.space_group_name_H-M   'P 1'
#
loop_
_entity.id
_entity.type
_entity.pdbx_description
1 polymer ?
#
loop_
_entity_poly.entity_id
_entity_poly.type
_entity_poly.pdbx_seq_one_letter_code
_entity_poly.pdbx_strand_id
1 'polypeptide(L)' 'MQRFALRRAALVATGKTAPIHHALSRPLECEAEAIGRMINLAHLADNAPLYIVHLSNGLGWIIYVWHANSANRCG' A
#
# COMPACT_ATOMS: atom_id res chain seq x y z
N MET A 1 -2.93 7.38 2.84
CA MET A 1 -4.01 6.73 3.62
C MET A 1 -5.32 7.52 3.76
N GLN A 2 -5.35 8.75 4.30
CA GLN A 2 -6.61 9.49 4.55
C GLN A 2 -7.52 9.59 3.31
N ARG A 3 -6.94 9.82 2.12
CA ARG A 3 -7.68 9.90 0.84
C ARG A 3 -8.44 8.62 0.47
N PHE A 4 -7.89 7.43 0.76
CA PHE A 4 -8.55 6.16 0.45
C PHE A 4 -9.62 5.82 1.50
N ALA A 5 -9.38 6.17 2.77
CA ALA A 5 -10.39 6.07 3.81
C ALA A 5 -11.63 6.95 3.51
N LEU A 6 -11.41 8.17 3.02
CA LEU A 6 -12.48 9.07 2.58
C LEU A 6 -13.29 8.51 1.40
N ARG A 7 -12.65 7.81 0.45
CA ARG A 7 -13.36 7.14 -0.66
C ARG A 7 -14.32 6.07 -0.16
N ARG A 8 -13.92 5.25 0.81
CA ARG A 8 -14.82 4.28 1.44
C ARG A 8 -16.01 4.98 2.09
N ALA A 9 -15.77 6.02 2.89
CA ALA A 9 -16.83 6.77 3.55
C ALA A 9 -17.81 7.40 2.55
N ALA A 10 -17.32 7.95 1.43
CA ALA A 10 -18.14 8.49 0.36
C ALA A 10 -18.99 7.42 -0.35
N LEU A 11 -18.45 6.22 -0.60
CA LEU A 11 -19.22 5.12 -1.19
C LEU A 11 -20.33 4.65 -0.25
N VAL A 12 -20.06 4.56 1.05
CA VAL A 12 -21.08 4.22 2.04
C VAL A 12 -22.15 5.32 2.13
N ALA A 13 -21.75 6.60 2.17
CA ALA A 13 -22.68 7.73 2.22
C ALA A 13 -23.57 7.85 0.97
N THR A 14 -23.10 7.39 -0.19
CA THR A 14 -23.88 7.33 -1.44
C THR A 14 -24.72 6.06 -1.58
N GLY A 15 -24.82 5.24 -0.52
CA GLY A 15 -25.63 4.00 -0.51
C GLY A 15 -25.03 2.86 -1.34
N LYS A 16 -23.78 2.98 -1.79
CA LYS A 16 -23.09 2.02 -2.65
C LYS A 16 -22.46 0.90 -1.81
N THR A 17 -23.30 -0.02 -1.33
CA THR A 17 -22.90 -1.10 -0.40
C THR A 17 -22.75 -2.49 -1.05
N ALA A 18 -22.98 -2.62 -2.36
CA ALA A 18 -22.73 -3.86 -3.09
C ALA A 18 -21.25 -4.31 -3.03
N PRO A 19 -20.95 -5.63 -3.12
CA PRO A 19 -19.59 -6.18 -2.98
C PRO A 19 -18.54 -5.56 -3.92
N ILE A 20 -18.95 -5.14 -5.12
CA ILE A 20 -18.07 -4.45 -6.09
C ILE A 20 -17.45 -3.16 -5.52
N HIS A 21 -18.17 -2.45 -4.65
CA HIS A 21 -17.67 -1.21 -4.05
C HIS A 21 -16.56 -1.44 -3.02
N HIS A 22 -16.42 -2.68 -2.53
CA HIS A 22 -15.29 -3.07 -1.72
C HIS A 22 -13.98 -2.90 -2.49
N ALA A 23 -13.89 -3.44 -3.72
CA ALA A 23 -12.71 -3.29 -4.56
C ALA A 23 -12.47 -1.83 -4.97
N LEU A 24 -13.54 -1.10 -5.33
CA LEU A 24 -13.44 0.31 -5.75
C LEU A 24 -12.96 1.26 -4.64
N SER A 25 -13.22 0.93 -3.38
CA SER A 25 -12.76 1.73 -2.23
C SER A 25 -11.24 1.68 -2.00
N ARG A 26 -10.57 0.64 -2.52
CA ARG A 26 -9.15 0.34 -2.30
C ARG A 26 -8.44 0.03 -3.62
N PRO A 27 -8.14 1.06 -4.41
CA PRO A 27 -7.44 0.87 -5.69
C PRO A 27 -5.97 0.50 -5.45
N LEU A 28 -5.28 0.13 -6.53
CA LEU A 28 -3.91 -0.39 -6.53
C LEU A 28 -2.91 0.56 -5.85
N GLU A 29 -3.11 1.87 -5.98
CA GLU A 29 -2.24 2.89 -5.39
C GLU A 29 -2.32 2.91 -3.86
N CYS A 30 -3.42 2.40 -3.29
CA CYS A 30 -3.56 2.27 -1.84
C CYS A 30 -2.58 1.25 -1.26
N GLU A 31 -2.34 0.14 -1.98
CA GLU A 31 -1.38 -0.88 -1.57
C GLU A 31 0.06 -0.37 -1.72
N ALA A 32 0.39 0.24 -2.87
CA ALA A 32 1.72 0.81 -3.10
C ALA A 32 2.10 1.89 -2.08
N GLU A 33 1.18 2.80 -1.72
CA GLU A 33 1.45 3.81 -0.69
C GLU A 33 1.65 3.17 0.69
N ALA A 34 0.83 2.18 1.04
CA ALA A 34 0.97 1.45 2.30
C ALA A 34 2.35 0.79 2.40
N ILE A 35 2.78 0.10 1.34
CA ILE A 35 4.09 -0.56 1.24
C ILE A 35 5.22 0.46 1.41
N GLY A 36 5.21 1.56 0.63
CA GLY A 36 6.27 2.58 0.69
C GLY A 36 6.39 3.21 2.08
N ARG A 37 5.25 3.50 2.73
CA ARG A 37 5.24 4.03 4.11
C ARG A 37 5.78 3.02 5.12
N MET A 38 5.45 1.73 4.99
CA MET A 38 5.96 0.69 5.89
C MET A 38 7.46 0.49 5.71
N ILE A 39 7.98 0.54 4.48
CA ILE A 39 9.42 0.48 4.20
C ILE A 39 10.15 1.66 4.88
N ASN A 40 9.63 2.88 4.72
CA ASN A 40 10.21 4.05 5.38
C ASN A 40 10.20 3.91 6.92
N LEU A 41 9.13 3.37 7.49
CA LEU A 41 9.05 3.12 8.93
C LEU A 41 10.06 2.06 9.39
N ALA A 42 10.23 0.99 8.63
CA ALA A 42 11.25 -0.03 8.92
C ALA A 42 12.67 0.52 8.83
N HIS A 43 12.92 1.42 7.88
CA HIS A 43 14.20 2.12 7.74
C HIS A 43 14.48 3.01 8.96
N LEU A 44 13.48 3.76 9.43
CA LEU A 44 13.57 4.56 10.66
C LEU A 44 13.74 3.72 11.92
N ALA A 45 13.26 2.47 11.92
CA ALA A 45 13.40 1.51 13.00
C ALA A 45 14.70 0.68 12.84
N ASP A 46 15.83 1.35 12.60
CA ASP A 46 17.15 0.72 12.46
C ASP A 46 17.21 -0.41 11.42
N ASN A 47 16.59 -0.20 10.26
CA ASN A 47 16.50 -1.20 9.19
C ASN A 47 15.89 -2.54 9.64
N ALA A 48 14.86 -2.48 10.49
CA ALA A 48 14.16 -3.67 10.95
C ALA A 48 13.67 -4.53 9.76
N PRO A 49 13.77 -5.88 9.86
CA PRO A 49 13.31 -6.77 8.81
C PRO A 49 11.79 -6.65 8.64
N LEU A 50 11.34 -6.36 7.43
CA LEU A 50 9.94 -6.14 7.08
C LEU A 50 9.45 -7.22 6.11
N TYR A 51 8.37 -7.92 6.47
CA TYR A 51 7.71 -8.89 5.61
C TYR A 51 6.30 -8.43 5.26
N ILE A 52 6.00 -8.34 3.96
CA ILE A 52 4.71 -7.88 3.45
C ILE A 52 3.89 -9.08 2.98
N VAL A 53 2.77 -9.33 3.67
CA VAL A 53 1.86 -10.43 3.35
C VAL A 53 0.83 -10.03 2.29
N HIS A 54 0.34 -11.04 1.56
CA HIS A 54 -0.80 -10.93 0.63
C HIS A 54 -0.66 -9.81 -0.41
N LEU A 55 0.53 -9.69 -1.00
CA LEU A 55 0.78 -8.84 -2.14
C LEU A 55 -0.17 -9.20 -3.28
N SER A 56 -1.05 -8.27 -3.62
CA SER A 56 -2.19 -8.51 -4.51
C SER A 56 -2.05 -7.81 -5.86
N ASN A 57 -1.04 -6.96 -6.04
CA ASN A 57 -0.84 -6.22 -7.28
C ASN A 57 0.63 -5.98 -7.67
N GLY A 58 0.83 -5.85 -8.99
CA GLY A 58 2.15 -5.59 -9.57
C GLY A 58 2.71 -4.21 -9.21
N LEU A 59 1.87 -3.21 -8.96
CA LEU A 59 2.31 -1.87 -8.53
C LEU A 59 2.97 -1.93 -7.14
N GLY A 60 2.36 -2.65 -6.18
CA GLY A 60 2.94 -2.87 -4.86
C GLY A 60 4.25 -3.66 -4.92
N TRP A 61 4.30 -4.68 -5.78
CA TRP A 61 5.52 -5.45 -6.04
C TRP A 61 6.66 -4.58 -6.57
N ILE A 62 6.39 -3.73 -7.58
CA ILE A 62 7.41 -2.84 -8.16
C ILE A 62 7.99 -1.90 -7.09
N ILE A 63 7.14 -1.29 -6.25
CA ILE A 63 7.60 -0.40 -5.18
C ILE A 63 8.49 -1.15 -4.18
N TYR A 64 8.06 -2.34 -3.76
CA TYR A 64 8.81 -3.18 -2.81
C TYR A 64 10.18 -3.57 -3.36
N VAL A 65 10.22 -4.14 -4.56
CA VAL A 65 11.46 -4.59 -5.22
C VAL A 65 12.39 -3.43 -5.52
N TRP A 66 11.86 -2.29 -5.97
CA TRP A 66 12.66 -1.10 -6.25
C TRP A 66 13.38 -0.61 -4.99
N HIS A 67 12.68 -0.51 -3.86
CA HIS A 67 13.30 -0.13 -2.59
C HIS A 67 14.33 -1.17 -2.12
N ALA A 68 13.98 -2.46 -2.16
CA ALA A 68 14.88 -3.53 -1.76
C ALA A 68 16.19 -3.55 -2.57
N ASN A 69 16.10 -3.36 -3.90
CA ASN A 69 17.26 -3.32 -4.78
C ASN A 69 18.05 -2.00 -4.71
N SER A 70 17.42 -0.90 -4.29
CA SER A 70 18.11 0.38 -4.12
C SER A 70 18.97 0.40 -2.86
N ALA A 71 18.56 -0.28 -1.80
CA ALA A 71 19.39 -0.50 -0.62
C ALA A 71 20.67 -1.31 -0.93
N ASN A 72 20.60 -2.25 -1.88
CA ASN A 72 21.73 -3.08 -2.30
C ASN A 72 22.69 -2.42 -3.32
N ARG A 73 22.41 -1.19 -3.77
CA ARG A 73 23.23 -0.47 -4.75
C ARG A 73 24.30 0.45 -4.16
N CYS A 74 24.36 0.58 -2.83
CA CYS A 74 25.33 1.44 -2.14
C CYS A 74 26.61 0.70 -1.70
N GLY A 75 26.90 -0.47 -2.28
CA GLY A 75 28.12 -1.25 -2.06
C GLY A 75 29.22 -0.94 -3.07
#